data_AF-A0A3D5J0Q2-F1
#
_entry.id   AF-A0A3D5J0Q2-F1
#
_cell.length_a   1.000
_cell.length_b   1.000
_cell.length_c   1.000
_cell.angle_alpha   90.00
_cell.angle_beta   90.00
_cell.angle_gamma   90.00
#
_symmetry.space_group_name_H-M   'P 1'
#
loop_
_entity.id
_entity.type
_entity.pdbx_description
1 polymer ?
#
loop_
_entity_poly.entity_id
_entity_poly.type
_entity_poly.pdbx_seq_one_letter_code
_entity_poly.pdbx_strand_id
1 'polypeptide(L)'
;MMKEKLPNSTLILIFGILSIIGCCCYGLFGIVFGILAIVMSNKAKELYYANPELYTGYENVKTGRILGIIGLVLSALSFISSIIMIITAGGIEGLMEMQREIYGSGF
;
A
#
# COMPACT_ATOMS: atom_id res chain seq x y z
N MET A 1 26.47 8.20 -25.01
CA MET A 1 25.02 8.00 -25.18
C MET A 1 24.31 8.59 -23.97
N MET A 2 23.25 9.37 -24.17
CA MET A 2 22.44 9.93 -23.08
C MET A 2 21.49 8.83 -22.61
N LYS A 3 21.59 8.43 -21.33
CA LYS A 3 20.68 7.43 -20.78
C LYS A 3 19.38 8.10 -20.38
N GLU A 4 18.25 7.59 -20.85
CA GLU A 4 16.93 8.07 -20.44
C GLU A 4 16.55 7.51 -19.07
N LYS A 5 15.75 8.25 -18.33
CA LYS A 5 15.24 7.77 -17.04
C LYS A 5 14.11 6.78 -17.32
N LEU A 6 14.11 5.65 -16.62
CA LEU A 6 13.06 4.64 -16.77
C LEU A 6 11.67 5.29 -16.64
N PRO A 7 10.77 5.10 -17.62
CA PRO A 7 9.44 5.66 -17.55
C PRO A 7 8.74 5.14 -16.29
N ASN A 8 8.09 6.05 -15.58
CA ASN A 8 7.41 5.80 -14.31
C ASN A 8 8.31 5.44 -13.11
N SER A 9 9.64 5.52 -13.21
CA SER A 9 10.58 5.25 -12.11
C SER A 9 10.24 6.04 -10.83
N THR A 10 10.02 7.34 -10.95
CA THR A 10 9.64 8.21 -9.81
C THR A 10 8.22 7.92 -9.31
N LEU A 11 7.28 7.67 -10.22
CA LEU A 11 5.88 7.36 -9.88
C LEU A 11 5.78 6.05 -9.07
N ILE A 12 6.53 5.02 -9.46
CA ILE A 12 6.59 3.73 -8.76
C ILE A 12 7.13 3.92 -7.33
N LEU A 13 8.16 4.75 -7.15
CA LEU A 13 8.70 5.06 -5.83
C LEU A 13 7.66 5.78 -4.96
N ILE A 14 7.00 6.81 -5.51
CA ILE A 14 5.95 7.57 -4.80
C ILE A 14 4.79 6.65 -4.43
N PHE A 15 4.31 5.79 -5.33
CA PHE A 15 3.24 4.83 -5.01
C PHE A 15 3.65 3.82 -3.94
N GLY A 16 4.91 3.39 -3.90
CA GLY A 16 5.44 2.56 -2.82
C GLY A 16 5.38 3.26 -1.46
N ILE A 17 5.78 4.53 -1.39
CA ILE A 17 5.71 5.34 -0.15
C ILE A 17 4.26 5.60 0.25
N LEU A 18 3.40 5.98 -0.70
CA LEU A 18 1.98 6.23 -0.47
C LEU A 18 1.23 4.97 -0.02
N SER A 19 1.66 3.78 -0.42
CA SER A 19 1.08 2.53 0.10
C SER A 19 1.27 2.38 1.61
N ILE A 20 2.44 2.77 2.13
CA ILE A 20 2.74 2.72 3.58
C ILE A 20 1.93 3.78 4.32
N ILE A 21 1.89 5.01 3.83
CA ILE A 21 1.11 6.10 4.45
C ILE A 21 -0.40 5.80 4.37
N GLY A 22 -0.85 5.25 3.25
CA GLY A 22 -2.24 4.86 3.01
C GLY A 22 -2.71 3.69 3.89
N CYS A 23 -1.79 2.83 4.34
CA CYS A 23 -2.10 1.72 5.26
C CYS A 23 -2.67 2.22 6.60
N CYS A 24 -2.09 3.27 7.20
CA CYS A 24 -2.45 3.71 8.55
C CYS A 24 -3.79 4.47 8.61
N CYS A 25 -4.16 5.21 7.56
CA CYS A 25 -5.30 6.13 7.61
C CYS A 25 -6.47 5.69 6.71
N TYR A 26 -6.21 4.84 5.71
CA TYR A 26 -7.15 4.54 4.64
C TYR A 26 -6.91 3.13 4.10
N GLY A 27 -6.82 2.11 4.97
CA GLY A 27 -6.24 0.78 4.69
C GLY A 27 -6.54 0.15 3.31
N LEU A 28 -7.71 0.37 2.72
CA LEU A 28 -8.04 -0.08 1.36
C LEU A 28 -7.22 0.62 0.26
N PHE A 29 -6.97 1.92 0.39
CA PHE A 29 -6.12 2.68 -0.55
C PHE A 29 -4.65 2.22 -0.48
N GLY A 30 -4.17 1.82 0.70
CA GLY A 30 -2.84 1.23 0.86
C GLY A 30 -2.63 -0.02 0.01
N ILE A 31 -3.66 -0.88 -0.07
CA ILE A 31 -3.69 -2.08 -0.92
C ILE A 31 -3.64 -1.70 -2.40
N VAL A 32 -4.47 -0.75 -2.84
CA VAL A 32 -4.53 -0.32 -4.25
C VAL A 32 -3.18 0.25 -4.71
N PHE A 33 -2.60 1.18 -3.96
CA PHE A 33 -1.30 1.76 -4.30
C PHE A 33 -0.16 0.74 -4.27
N GLY A 34 -0.20 -0.22 -3.33
CA GLY A 34 0.77 -1.32 -3.27
C GLY A 34 0.72 -2.20 -4.53
N ILE A 35 -0.48 -2.60 -4.96
CA ILE A 35 -0.67 -3.39 -6.18
C ILE A 35 -0.20 -2.62 -7.42
N LEU A 36 -0.58 -1.34 -7.55
CA LEU A 36 -0.17 -0.51 -8.68
C LEU A 36 1.36 -0.36 -8.76
N ALA A 37 2.02 -0.11 -7.62
CA ALA A 37 3.48 -0.05 -7.54
C ALA A 37 4.13 -1.36 -8.03
N ILE A 38 3.61 -2.52 -7.62
CA ILE A 38 4.13 -3.82 -8.03
C ILE A 38 3.94 -4.04 -9.54
N VAL A 39 2.74 -3.83 -10.07
CA VAL A 39 2.43 -4.04 -11.49
C VAL A 39 3.27 -3.13 -12.39
N MET A 40 3.37 -1.84 -12.04
CA MET A 40 4.20 -0.89 -12.80
C MET A 40 5.69 -1.23 -12.70
N SER A 41 6.16 -1.70 -11.55
CA SER A 41 7.56 -2.12 -11.39
C SER A 41 7.93 -3.36 -12.23
N ASN A 42 6.98 -4.28 -12.45
CA ASN A 42 7.17 -5.44 -13.32
C ASN A 42 7.40 -5.00 -14.77
N LYS A 43 6.55 -4.09 -15.28
CA LYS A 43 6.72 -3.54 -16.64
C LYS A 43 8.02 -2.76 -16.81
N ALA A 44 8.37 -1.95 -15.82
CA ALA A 44 9.62 -1.19 -15.82
C ALA A 44 10.86 -2.11 -15.75
N LYS A 45 10.80 -3.23 -15.03
CA LYS A 45 11.84 -4.27 -15.04
C LYS A 45 12.06 -4.86 -16.43
N GLU A 46 10.98 -5.24 -17.10
CA GLU A 46 11.03 -5.85 -18.44
C GLU A 46 11.70 -4.92 -19.46
N LEU A 47 11.30 -3.64 -19.47
CA LEU A 47 11.92 -2.59 -20.29
C LEU A 47 13.42 -2.41 -20.00
N TYR A 48 13.80 -2.41 -18.72
CA TYR A 48 15.20 -2.29 -18.32
C TYR A 48 16.05 -3.48 -18.80
N TYR A 49 15.54 -4.70 -18.69
CA TYR A 49 16.27 -5.89 -19.13
C TYR A 49 16.34 -6.02 -20.65
N ALA A 50 15.34 -5.52 -21.38
CA ALA A 50 15.40 -5.46 -22.84
C ALA A 50 16.52 -4.54 -23.35
N ASN A 51 16.74 -3.39 -22.69
CA ASN A 51 17.76 -2.40 -23.10
C ASN A 51 18.43 -1.71 -21.89
N PRO A 52 19.33 -2.40 -21.16
CA PRO A 52 19.91 -1.86 -19.92
C PRO A 52 20.85 -0.67 -20.14
N GLU A 53 21.40 -0.53 -21.35
CA GLU A 53 22.31 0.57 -21.71
C GLU A 53 21.59 1.90 -21.92
N LEU A 54 20.31 1.85 -22.32
CA LEU A 54 19.47 3.01 -22.61
C LEU A 54 18.88 3.66 -21.34
N TYR A 55 18.74 2.91 -20.26
CA TYR A 55 17.93 3.33 -19.12
C TYR A 55 18.72 3.53 -17.81
N THR A 56 18.30 4.54 -17.03
CA THR A 56 18.77 4.82 -15.65
C THR A 56 17.60 4.90 -14.68
N GLY A 57 17.88 4.87 -13.37
CA GLY A 57 16.83 4.98 -12.34
C GLY A 57 16.11 3.66 -12.04
N TYR A 58 16.72 2.53 -12.36
CA TYR A 58 16.23 1.20 -11.98
C TYR A 58 16.19 0.99 -10.47
N GLU A 59 17.09 1.65 -9.73
CA GLU A 59 17.12 1.60 -8.27
C GLU A 59 15.79 2.08 -7.66
N ASN A 60 15.23 3.19 -8.14
CA ASN A 60 13.92 3.69 -7.69
C ASN A 60 12.78 2.70 -7.98
N VAL A 61 12.83 2.01 -9.13
CA VAL A 61 11.85 0.97 -9.49
C VAL A 61 11.94 -0.20 -8.51
N LYS A 62 13.17 -0.61 -8.18
CA LYS A 62 13.43 -1.71 -7.23
C LYS A 62 12.98 -1.33 -5.81
N THR A 63 13.33 -0.13 -5.35
CA THR A 63 12.94 0.40 -4.05
C THR A 63 11.42 0.57 -3.97
N GLY A 64 10.78 1.20 -4.96
CA GLY A 64 9.33 1.39 -4.99
C GLY A 64 8.56 0.06 -4.99
N ARG A 65 9.08 -0.97 -5.68
CA ARG A 65 8.52 -2.32 -5.62
C ARG A 65 8.59 -2.92 -4.22
N ILE A 66 9.76 -2.84 -3.57
CA ILE A 66 9.95 -3.38 -2.21
C ILE A 66 9.00 -2.68 -1.24
N LEU A 67 8.93 -1.33 -1.30
CA LEU A 67 8.01 -0.54 -0.48
C LEU A 67 6.55 -0.90 -0.74
N GLY A 68 6.16 -1.10 -2.00
CA GLY A 68 4.80 -1.53 -2.36
C GLY A 68 4.43 -2.92 -1.83
N ILE A 69 5.37 -3.88 -1.84
CA ILE A 69 5.17 -5.21 -1.25
C ILE A 69 5.01 -5.11 0.27
N ILE A 70 5.89 -4.35 0.94
CA ILE A 70 5.80 -4.13 2.39
C ILE A 70 4.47 -3.47 2.76
N GLY A 71 4.08 -2.40 2.04
CA GLY A 71 2.82 -1.70 2.25
C GLY A 71 1.60 -2.60 2.04
N LEU A 72 1.63 -3.47 1.03
CA LEU A 72 0.55 -4.44 0.78
C LEU A 72 0.43 -5.46 1.93
N VAL A 73 1.56 -6.01 2.41
CA VAL A 73 1.56 -6.97 3.52
C VAL A 73 1.05 -6.32 4.80
N LEU A 74 1.53 -5.12 5.13
CA LEU A 74 1.07 -4.36 6.31
C LEU A 74 -0.42 -4.02 6.23
N SER A 75 -0.91 -3.64 5.04
CA SER A 75 -2.33 -3.35 4.84
C SER A 75 -3.19 -4.60 4.99
N ALA A 76 -2.73 -5.75 4.48
CA ALA A 76 -3.42 -7.02 4.64
C ALA A 76 -3.48 -7.48 6.11
N LEU A 77 -2.39 -7.35 6.86
CA LEU A 77 -2.36 -7.65 8.29
C LEU A 77 -3.28 -6.73 9.10
N SER A 78 -3.26 -5.43 8.80
CA SER A 78 -4.16 -4.44 9.42
C SER A 78 -5.63 -4.81 9.15
N PHE A 79 -5.96 -5.16 7.91
CA PHE A 79 -7.31 -5.57 7.53
C PHE A 79 -7.79 -6.82 8.27
N ILE A 80 -6.95 -7.85 8.36
CA ILE A 80 -7.26 -9.08 9.12
C ILE A 80 -7.46 -8.75 10.61
N SER A 81 -6.59 -7.90 11.18
CA SER A 81 -6.66 -7.49 12.58
C SER A 81 -7.95 -6.74 12.90
N SER A 82 -8.40 -5.85 12.00
CA SER A 82 -9.70 -5.16 12.12
C SER A 82 -10.87 -6.15 12.10
N ILE A 83 -10.83 -7.16 11.23
CA ILE A 83 -11.89 -8.20 11.19
C ILE A 83 -11.93 -9.00 12.50
N ILE A 84 -10.76 -9.42 13.01
CA ILE A 84 -10.69 -10.17 14.28
C ILE A 84 -11.24 -9.34 15.43
N MET A 85 -10.85 -8.05 15.52
CA MET A 85 -11.33 -7.15 16.56
C MET A 85 -12.87 -7.05 16.55
N ILE A 86 -13.48 -6.88 15.38
CA ILE A 86 -14.95 -6.83 15.22
C ILE A 86 -15.59 -8.14 15.70
N ILE A 87 -15.05 -9.29 15.32
CA ILE A 87 -15.60 -10.59 15.73
C ILE A 87 -15.47 -10.78 17.26
N THR A 88 -14.33 -10.44 17.85
CA THR A 88 -14.08 -10.60 19.29
C THR A 88 -14.85 -9.60 20.17
N ALA A 89 -15.18 -8.42 19.64
CA ALA A 89 -15.93 -7.38 20.36
C ALA A 89 -17.45 -7.65 20.42
N GLY A 90 -17.90 -8.86 20.07
CA GLY A 90 -19.33 -9.19 19.99
C GLY A 90 -19.96 -8.79 18.66
N GLY A 91 -19.17 -8.68 17.59
CA GLY A 91 -19.65 -8.22 16.29
C GLY A 91 -19.93 -6.72 16.26
N ILE A 92 -20.75 -6.29 15.29
CA ILE A 92 -21.22 -4.90 15.20
C ILE A 92 -22.15 -4.58 16.39
N GLU A 93 -22.82 -5.58 16.96
CA GLU A 93 -23.78 -5.43 18.07
C GLU A 93 -23.09 -4.97 19.36
N GLY A 94 -21.99 -5.62 19.78
CA GLY A 94 -21.24 -5.18 20.97
C GLY A 94 -20.57 -3.81 20.81
N LEU A 95 -20.18 -3.45 19.58
CA LEU A 95 -19.68 -2.10 19.27
C LEU A 95 -20.79 -1.03 19.36
N MET A 96 -22.01 -1.37 18.92
CA MET A 96 -23.19 -0.52 19.03
C MET A 96 -23.66 -0.34 20.48
N GLU A 97 -23.59 -1.39 21.31
CA GLU A 97 -23.92 -1.32 22.73
C GLU A 97 -22.94 -0.46 23.52
N MET A 98 -21.62 -0.62 23.30
CA MET A 98 -20.62 0.28 23.90
C MET A 98 -20.82 1.75 23.49
N GLN A 99 -21.14 2.02 22.21
CA GLN A 99 -21.47 3.38 21.80
C GLN A 99 -22.75 3.88 22.49
N ARG A 100 -23.76 3.04 22.64
CA ARG A 100 -25.01 3.41 23.30
C ARG A 100 -24.83 3.70 24.78
N GLU A 101 -23.97 2.97 25.49
CA GLU A 101 -23.65 3.26 26.90
C GLU A 101 -22.83 4.56 27.06
N ILE A 102 -21.84 4.79 26.20
CA ILE A 102 -20.98 5.98 26.27
C ILE A 102 -21.74 7.26 25.86
N TYR A 103 -22.61 7.19 24.84
CA TYR A 103 -23.42 8.34 24.40
C TYR A 103 -24.77 8.44 25.13
N GLY A 104 -25.26 7.36 25.72
CA GLY A 104 -26.56 7.31 26.43
C GLY A 104 -26.49 7.68 27.90
N SER A 105 -25.30 7.76 28.50
CA SER A 105 -25.08 8.25 29.88
C SER A 105 -24.87 9.78 29.97
N GLY A 106 -25.14 10.51 28.87
CA GLY A 106 -25.01 11.96 28.76
C GLY A 106 -26.25 12.79 29.13
N PHE A 107 -27.27 12.22 29.77
CA PHE A 107 -28.35 12.96 30.44
C PHE A 107 -28.83 12.23 31.69
#